data_AF-A0A0P8BZP4-F1
#
_entry.id   AF-A0A0P8BZP4-F1
#
_cell.length_a   1.000
_cell.length_b   1.000
_cell.length_c   1.000
_cell.angle_alpha   90.00
_cell.angle_beta   90.00
_cell.angle_gamma   90.00
#
_symmetry.space_group_name_H-M   'P 1'
#
loop_
_entity.id
_entity.type
_entity.pdbx_description
1 polymer ?
#
loop_
_entity_poly.entity_id
_entity_poly.type
_entity_poly.pdbx_seq_one_letter_code
_entity_poly.pdbx_strand_id
1 'polypeptide(L)'
;MDQEPILHTAYQLAQKQFELPELKEAFDEEKAIRLLTLAVRDLLDKDLEKLLNICYRIDLSENTLKQILHQSEPDSVASDLARALWERQKQKAEIWRKYS
;
A
#
# COMPACT_ATOMS: atom_id res chain seq x y z
N MET A 1 -18.78 4.42 -11.95
CA MET A 1 -18.59 2.97 -12.15
C MET A 1 -17.20 2.61 -12.69
N ASP A 2 -16.24 3.53 -12.80
CA ASP A 2 -14.93 3.26 -13.44
C ASP A 2 -13.75 3.10 -12.47
N GLN A 3 -13.98 2.65 -11.23
CA GLN A 3 -12.93 2.49 -10.21
C GLN A 3 -12.22 1.13 -10.29
N GLU A 4 -12.90 0.09 -10.76
CA GLU A 4 -12.35 -1.27 -10.91
C GLU A 4 -10.98 -1.34 -11.65
N PRO A 5 -10.77 -0.65 -12.80
CA PRO A 5 -9.47 -0.65 -13.47
C PRO A 5 -8.37 0.08 -12.67
N ILE A 6 -8.74 1.10 -11.87
CA ILE A 6 -7.80 1.83 -11.02
C ILE A 6 -7.35 0.94 -9.86
N LEU A 7 -8.29 0.27 -9.18
CA LEU A 7 -7.98 -0.61 -8.06
C LEU A 7 -7.11 -1.78 -8.53
N HIS A 8 -7.41 -2.38 -9.68
CA HIS A 8 -6.59 -3.47 -10.24
C HIS A 8 -5.15 -3.02 -10.54
N THR A 9 -4.99 -1.86 -11.18
CA THR A 9 -3.67 -1.30 -11.49
C THR A 9 -2.90 -0.94 -10.21
N ALA A 10 -3.57 -0.33 -9.23
CA ALA A 10 -2.99 -0.02 -7.93
C ALA A 10 -2.52 -1.28 -7.19
N TYR A 11 -3.29 -2.37 -7.27
CA TYR A 11 -2.89 -3.64 -6.72
C TYR A 11 -1.67 -4.23 -7.42
N GLN A 12 -1.62 -4.23 -8.75
CA GLN A 12 -0.46 -4.72 -9.49
C GLN A 12 0.83 -3.96 -9.14
N LEU A 13 0.71 -2.65 -8.87
CA LEU A 13 1.82 -1.85 -8.37
C LEU A 13 2.28 -2.30 -6.98
N ALA A 14 1.34 -2.42 -6.04
CA ALA A 14 1.59 -2.88 -4.69
C ALA A 14 2.17 -4.31 -4.67
N GLN A 15 1.65 -5.19 -5.52
CA GLN A 15 2.03 -6.59 -5.63
C GLN A 15 3.53 -6.75 -5.91
N LYS A 16 4.06 -5.93 -6.82
CA LYS A 16 5.49 -5.96 -7.17
C LYS A 16 6.40 -5.44 -6.05
N GLN A 17 5.89 -4.57 -5.18
CA GLN A 17 6.65 -3.92 -4.11
C GLN A 17 6.66 -4.76 -2.82
N PHE A 18 5.54 -5.40 -2.53
CA PHE A 18 5.29 -6.14 -1.28
C PHE A 18 5.18 -7.65 -1.48
N GLU A 19 5.47 -8.16 -2.68
CA GLU A 19 5.42 -9.60 -3.00
C GLU A 19 4.03 -10.22 -2.69
N LEU A 20 2.97 -9.47 -2.99
CA LEU A 20 1.59 -9.88 -2.66
C LEU A 20 1.11 -11.05 -3.54
N PRO A 21 0.14 -11.86 -3.07
CA PRO A 21 -0.44 -12.92 -3.87
C PRO A 21 -1.15 -12.39 -5.12
N GLU A 22 -1.31 -13.25 -6.13
CA GLU A 22 -2.09 -12.90 -7.31
C GLU A 22 -3.56 -12.60 -7.00
N LEU A 23 -4.16 -11.74 -7.81
CA LEU A 23 -5.58 -11.45 -7.75
C LEU A 23 -6.37 -12.69 -8.18
N LYS A 24 -7.15 -13.24 -7.25
CA LYS A 24 -8.23 -14.19 -7.57
C LYS A 24 -9.52 -13.41 -7.82
N GLU A 25 -10.45 -13.97 -8.60
CA GLU A 25 -11.61 -13.33 -9.25
C GLU A 25 -12.70 -12.71 -8.33
N ALA A 26 -12.37 -12.39 -7.08
CA ALA A 26 -13.08 -11.37 -6.30
C ALA A 26 -12.05 -10.45 -5.64
N PHE A 27 -11.98 -9.23 -6.15
CA PHE A 27 -11.06 -8.19 -5.69
C PHE A 27 -11.83 -6.95 -5.28
N ASP A 28 -11.68 -6.57 -4.01
CA ASP A 28 -12.17 -5.32 -3.46
C ASP A 28 -11.05 -4.59 -2.73
N GLU A 29 -11.27 -3.30 -2.49
CA GLU A 29 -10.33 -2.41 -1.83
C GLU A 29 -9.97 -2.88 -0.42
N GLU A 30 -10.94 -3.39 0.34
CA GLU A 30 -10.66 -3.89 1.68
C GLU A 30 -9.71 -5.07 1.68
N LYS A 31 -9.85 -5.99 0.71
CA LYS A 31 -8.94 -7.13 0.54
C LYS A 31 -7.53 -6.67 0.19
N ALA A 32 -7.38 -5.65 -0.64
CA ALA A 32 -6.08 -5.04 -0.93
C ALA A 32 -5.42 -4.50 0.35
N ILE A 33 -6.16 -3.70 1.13
CA ILE A 33 -5.68 -3.12 2.38
C ILE A 33 -5.34 -4.21 3.40
N ARG A 34 -6.16 -5.27 3.51
CA ARG A 34 -5.88 -6.41 4.41
C ARG A 34 -4.58 -7.11 4.03
N LEU A 35 -4.36 -7.40 2.75
CA LEU A 35 -3.12 -8.05 2.28
C LEU A 35 -1.88 -7.17 2.50
N LEU A 36 -2.00 -5.87 2.22
CA LEU A 36 -0.95 -4.90 2.52
C LEU A 36 -0.68 -4.81 4.03
N THR A 37 -1.71 -4.84 4.86
CA THR A 37 -1.55 -4.79 6.33
C THR A 37 -0.73 -5.98 6.83
N LEU A 38 -0.97 -7.18 6.29
CA LEU A 38 -0.19 -8.36 6.65
C LEU A 38 1.27 -8.23 6.20
N ALA A 39 1.51 -7.81 4.97
CA ALA A 39 2.87 -7.63 4.44
C ALA A 39 3.65 -6.53 5.20
N VAL A 40 3.00 -5.41 5.49
CA VAL A 40 3.60 -4.31 6.27
C VAL A 40 3.92 -4.74 7.68
N ARG A 41 3.03 -5.51 8.33
CA ARG A 41 3.28 -6.02 9.69
C ARG A 41 4.50 -6.94 9.72
N ASP A 42 4.59 -7.85 8.75
CA ASP A 42 5.74 -8.73 8.63
C ASP A 42 7.06 -7.95 8.47
N LEU A 43 7.06 -6.89 7.65
CA LEU A 43 8.22 -6.02 7.49
C LEU A 43 8.51 -5.16 8.72
N LEU A 44 7.50 -4.62 9.41
CA LEU A 44 7.70 -3.91 10.67
C LEU A 44 8.41 -4.80 11.71
N ASP A 45 8.00 -6.07 11.78
CA ASP A 45 8.50 -7.02 12.77
C ASP A 45 9.89 -7.58 12.40
N LYS A 46 10.19 -7.74 11.10
CA LYS A 46 11.37 -8.50 10.63
C LYS A 46 12.38 -7.68 9.85
N ASP A 47 11.97 -6.63 9.15
CA ASP A 47 12.82 -5.87 8.22
C ASP A 47 12.30 -4.44 7.99
N LEU A 48 12.45 -3.60 9.02
CA LEU A 48 12.04 -2.20 8.96
C LEU A 48 12.78 -1.44 7.85
N GLU A 49 14.05 -1.78 7.58
CA GLU A 49 14.83 -1.12 6.53
C GLU A 49 14.23 -1.37 5.15
N LYS A 50 13.83 -2.61 4.84
CA LYS A 50 13.10 -2.93 3.60
C LYS A 50 11.77 -2.16 3.52
N LEU A 51 11.03 -2.02 4.61
CA LEU A 51 9.80 -1.21 4.63
C LEU A 51 10.07 0.26 4.27
N LEU A 52 11.06 0.88 4.91
CA LEU A 52 11.42 2.27 4.66
C LEU A 52 11.87 2.49 3.20
N ASN A 53 12.65 1.56 2.66
CA ASN A 53 13.07 1.57 1.26
C ASN A 53 11.88 1.46 0.29
N ILE A 54 10.89 0.64 0.60
CA ILE A 54 9.66 0.56 -0.20
C ILE A 54 8.90 1.89 -0.14
N CYS A 55 8.67 2.45 1.05
CA CYS A 55 7.99 3.73 1.25
C CYS A 55 8.62 4.86 0.41
N TYR A 56 9.96 4.93 0.37
CA TYR A 56 10.68 5.88 -0.45
C TYR A 56 10.45 5.67 -1.96
N ARG A 57 10.57 4.41 -2.43
CA ARG A 57 10.43 4.07 -3.87
C ARG A 57 9.04 4.35 -4.44
N ILE A 58 8.02 4.31 -3.60
CA ILE A 58 6.64 4.59 -4.02
C ILE A 58 6.24 6.05 -3.80
N ASP A 59 7.16 6.87 -3.29
CA ASP A 59 6.94 8.27 -2.97
C ASP A 59 5.83 8.47 -1.91
N LEU A 60 5.91 7.70 -0.81
CA LEU A 60 5.16 7.99 0.41
C LEU A 60 5.88 9.10 1.17
N SER A 61 5.18 10.20 1.48
CA SER A 61 5.82 11.34 2.13
C SER A 61 6.42 10.97 3.49
N GLU A 62 7.65 11.44 3.76
CA GLU A 62 8.35 11.18 5.02
C GLU A 62 7.54 11.70 6.23
N ASN A 63 6.83 12.82 6.06
CA ASN A 63 5.93 13.36 7.09
C ASN A 63 4.79 12.40 7.40
N THR A 64 4.10 11.87 6.39
CA THR A 64 3.03 10.87 6.56
C THR A 64 3.57 9.62 7.26
N LEU A 65 4.73 9.13 6.82
CA LEU A 65 5.36 7.95 7.41
C LEU A 65 5.68 8.17 8.89
N LYS A 66 6.37 9.28 9.23
CA LYS A 66 6.71 9.62 10.62
C LYS A 66 5.48 9.83 11.49
N GLN A 67 4.44 10.47 10.95
CA GLN A 67 3.18 10.65 11.67
C GLN A 67 2.56 9.31 12.04
N ILE A 68 2.44 8.39 11.09
CA ILE A 68 1.86 7.06 11.35
C ILE A 68 2.73 6.27 12.35
N LEU A 69 4.06 6.27 12.18
CA LEU A 69 4.96 5.55 13.09
C LEU A 69 4.93 6.08 14.53
N HIS A 70 4.64 7.36 14.74
CA HIS A 70 4.68 7.98 16.08
C HIS A 70 3.31 8.20 16.72
N GLN A 71 2.23 8.30 15.94
CA GLN A 71 0.92 8.72 16.42
C GLN A 71 -0.14 7.64 16.32
N SER A 72 0.05 6.60 15.49
CA SER A 72 -0.86 5.47 15.46
C SER A 72 -0.72 4.63 16.73
N GLU A 73 -1.85 4.09 17.20
CA GLU A 73 -1.84 3.05 18.23
C GLU A 73 -0.99 1.86 17.76
N PRO A 74 -0.23 1.20 18.65
CA PRO A 74 0.69 0.12 18.28
C PRO A 74 0.07 -0.96 17.38
N ASP A 75 -1.15 -1.38 17.69
CA ASP A 75 -1.87 -2.42 16.93
C ASP A 75 -2.36 -1.95 15.54
N SER A 76 -2.47 -0.63 15.36
CA SER A 76 -3.00 0.04 14.18
C SER A 76 -1.93 0.48 13.18
N VAL A 77 -0.67 0.67 13.60
CA VAL A 77 0.45 1.17 12.77
C VAL A 77 0.49 0.47 11.41
N ALA A 78 0.48 -0.86 11.39
CA ALA A 78 0.54 -1.63 10.14
C ALA A 78 -0.66 -1.37 9.22
N SER A 79 -1.85 -1.20 9.78
CA SER A 79 -3.08 -0.94 9.01
C SER A 79 -3.13 0.49 8.48
N ASP A 80 -2.63 1.46 9.25
CA ASP A 80 -2.59 2.87 8.84
C ASP A 80 -1.54 3.10 7.77
N LEU A 81 -0.38 2.45 7.89
CA LEU A 81 0.61 2.39 6.81
C LEU A 81 0.00 1.74 5.57
N ALA A 82 -0.64 0.57 5.69
CA ALA A 82 -1.27 -0.10 4.54
C ALA A 82 -2.28 0.78 3.80
N ARG A 83 -3.11 1.55 4.53
CA ARG A 83 -4.03 2.53 3.93
C ARG A 83 -3.28 3.64 3.20
N ALA A 84 -2.27 4.24 3.82
CA ALA A 84 -1.50 5.32 3.19
C ALA A 84 -0.76 4.84 1.92
N LEU A 85 -0.19 3.63 1.97
CA LEU A 85 0.46 2.96 0.85
C LEU A 85 -0.54 2.70 -0.29
N TRP A 86 -1.73 2.21 0.06
CA TRP A 86 -2.80 1.93 -0.89
C TRP A 86 -3.29 3.19 -1.61
N GLU A 87 -3.56 4.26 -0.86
CA GLU A 87 -3.93 5.56 -1.44
C GLU A 87 -2.86 6.06 -2.41
N ARG A 88 -1.58 5.89 -2.07
CA ARG A 88 -0.48 6.28 -2.97
C ARG A 88 -0.48 5.48 -4.28
N GLN A 89 -0.75 4.17 -4.24
CA GLN A 89 -0.83 3.37 -5.47
C GLN A 89 -2.07 3.73 -6.31
N LYS A 90 -3.22 4.01 -5.68
CA LYS A 90 -4.41 4.50 -6.40
C LYS A 90 -4.12 5.80 -7.14
N GLN A 91 -3.48 6.77 -6.48
CA GLN A 91 -3.06 8.03 -7.13
C GLN A 91 -2.16 7.78 -8.34
N LYS A 92 -1.19 6.86 -8.23
CA LYS A 92 -0.31 6.51 -9.35
C LYS A 92 -1.08 5.87 -10.51
N ALA A 93 -1.99 4.94 -10.20
CA ALA A 93 -2.86 4.32 -11.19
C ALA A 93 -3.76 5.33 -11.90
N GLU A 94 -4.31 6.32 -11.17
CA GLU A 94 -5.08 7.41 -11.75
C GLU A 94 -4.25 8.29 -12.69
N ILE A 95 -3.03 8.66 -12.29
CA ILE A 95 -2.11 9.43 -13.13
C ILE A 95 -1.82 8.66 -14.42
N TRP A 96 -1.47 7.38 -14.33
CA TRP A 96 -1.21 6.55 -15.50
C TRP A 96 -2.41 6.49 -16.43
N ARG A 97 -3.62 6.28 -15.91
CA ARG A 97 -4.84 6.28 -16.72
C ARG A 97 -5.09 7.63 -17.42
N LYS A 98 -4.83 8.76 -16.75
CA LYS A 98 -5.08 10.09 -17.31
C LYS A 98 -4.12 10.45 -18.46
N TYR A 99 -2.94 9.84 -18.50
CA TYR A 99 -1.88 10.16 -19.46
C TYR A 99 -1.46 8.95 -20.34
N SER A 100 -2.22 7.85 -20.33
CA SER A 100 -2.10 6.71 -21.26
C SER A 100 -3.12 6.85 -22.39
#